data_AF-A0A4U8YX58-F1
#
_entry.id   AF-A0A4U8YX58-F1
#
_cell.length_a   1.000
_cell.length_b   1.000
_cell.length_c   1.000
_cell.angle_alpha   90.00
_cell.angle_beta   90.00
_cell.angle_gamma   90.00
#
_symmetry.space_group_name_H-M   'P 1'
#
loop_
_entity.id
_entity.type
_entity.pdbx_description
1 polymer ?
#
loop_
_entity_poly.entity_id
_entity_poly.type
_entity_poly.pdbx_seq_one_letter_code
_entity_poly.pdbx_strand_id
1 'polypeptide(L)'
;MIQVQGSARVRLEDGRSLRLVYAGRNGWPYTSIGRILIDTREIAQDSMSLAALKQWIRAHGQRPGEEGAELMRRNQSYVFFALAPDLDAEAGPIGGAGLSLTPLRSLAIDRDIYPYGAPIWVDADIPGALPEGRLRRLMIAQDTGSAIVGPARADIFFGSGDEAGARAGAVRHAGEFIVFLPVEEGSLR
;
A
#
# COMPACT_ATOMS: atom_id res chain seq x y z
N MET A 1 -10.56 5.12 1.72
CA MET A 1 -9.08 5.13 1.78
C MET A 1 -8.50 4.01 2.62
N ILE A 2 -8.98 3.75 3.83
CA ILE A 2 -8.50 2.62 4.66
C ILE A 2 -8.55 1.29 3.87
N GLN A 3 -9.64 1.03 3.15
CA GLN A 3 -9.77 -0.14 2.25
C GLN A 3 -8.73 -0.24 1.14
N VAL A 4 -8.19 0.89 0.67
CA VAL A 4 -7.13 0.89 -0.35
C VAL A 4 -5.77 0.66 0.28
N GLN A 5 -5.56 1.11 1.51
CA GLN A 5 -4.29 1.02 2.25
C GLN A 5 -4.13 -0.30 3.02
N GLY A 6 -5.22 -1.06 3.26
CA GLY A 6 -5.17 -2.37 3.91
C GLY A 6 -5.01 -2.34 5.43
N SER A 7 -4.73 -1.19 6.04
CA SER A 7 -4.68 -1.03 7.50
C SER A 7 -4.97 0.40 7.92
N ALA A 8 -5.29 0.60 9.20
CA ALA A 8 -5.46 1.92 9.79
C ALA A 8 -5.30 1.93 11.30
N ARG A 9 -4.98 3.13 11.82
CA ARG A 9 -5.14 3.47 13.23
C ARG A 9 -6.34 4.40 13.36
N VAL A 10 -7.31 4.03 14.20
CA VAL A 10 -8.52 4.80 14.44
C VAL A 10 -8.45 5.34 15.87
N ARG A 11 -8.58 6.66 16.02
CA ARG A 11 -8.75 7.28 17.34
C ARG A 11 -10.24 7.41 17.63
N LEU A 12 -10.69 6.82 18.73
CA LEU A 12 -12.06 6.90 19.21
C LEU A 12 -12.29 8.21 19.97
N GLU A 13 -13.57 8.54 20.21
CA GLU A 13 -13.98 9.75 20.93
C GLU A 13 -13.50 9.76 22.38
N ASP A 14 -13.36 8.58 23.00
CA ASP A 14 -12.82 8.40 24.35
C ASP A 14 -11.29 8.46 24.44
N GLY A 15 -10.62 8.76 23.32
CA GLY A 15 -9.16 8.87 23.23
C GLY A 15 -8.43 7.55 23.01
N ARG A 16 -9.11 6.39 23.09
CA ARG A 16 -8.48 5.09 22.78
C ARG A 16 -8.09 5.01 21.30
N SER A 17 -7.06 4.23 21.03
CA SER A 17 -6.61 3.95 19.66
C SER A 17 -6.85 2.48 19.32
N LEU A 18 -7.54 2.24 18.21
CA LEU A 18 -7.74 0.91 17.63
C LEU A 18 -6.85 0.72 16.41
N ARG A 19 -6.24 -0.45 16.29
CA ARG A 19 -5.57 -0.89 15.06
C ARG A 19 -6.50 -1.79 14.27
N LEU A 20 -6.69 -1.42 13.01
CA LEU A 20 -7.39 -2.21 12.00
C LEU A 20 -6.36 -2.80 11.05
N VAL A 21 -6.39 -4.12 10.91
CA VAL A 21 -5.53 -4.88 10.00
C VAL A 21 -6.39 -5.62 8.99
N TYR A 22 -5.86 -5.80 7.78
CA TYR A 22 -6.54 -6.57 6.73
C TYR A 22 -6.94 -7.96 7.24
N ALA A 23 -8.19 -8.34 7.03
CA ALA A 23 -8.73 -9.65 7.40
C ALA A 23 -9.34 -10.41 6.21
N GLY A 24 -9.41 -9.78 5.03
CA GLY A 24 -9.97 -10.40 3.85
C GLY A 24 -10.58 -9.38 2.89
N ARG A 25 -10.99 -9.87 1.72
CA ARG A 25 -11.75 -9.10 0.72
C ARG A 25 -12.85 -9.95 0.12
N ASN A 26 -13.85 -9.30 -0.44
CA ASN A 26 -15.00 -9.97 -1.08
C ASN A 26 -14.71 -10.57 -2.47
N GLY A 27 -13.47 -10.53 -2.96
CA GLY A 27 -13.03 -11.16 -4.21
C GLY A 27 -13.30 -10.36 -5.49
N TRP A 28 -14.08 -9.28 -5.44
CA TRP A 28 -14.30 -8.42 -6.60
C TRP A 28 -13.04 -7.62 -6.97
N PRO A 29 -12.80 -7.35 -8.27
CA PRO A 29 -11.68 -6.54 -8.71
C PRO A 29 -11.83 -5.10 -8.22
N TYR A 30 -10.69 -4.45 -8.00
CA TYR A 30 -10.65 -3.04 -7.62
C TYR A 30 -10.99 -2.14 -8.80
N THR A 31 -11.88 -1.17 -8.57
CA THR A 31 -12.19 -0.11 -9.54
C THR A 31 -11.65 1.23 -9.04
N SER A 32 -10.82 1.89 -9.86
CA SER A 32 -10.31 3.23 -9.53
C SER A 32 -11.39 4.30 -9.73
N ILE A 33 -11.99 4.77 -8.64
CA ILE A 33 -12.98 5.86 -8.68
C ILE A 33 -12.37 7.21 -9.12
N GLY A 34 -11.08 7.43 -8.84
CA GLY A 34 -10.36 8.60 -9.37
C GLY A 34 -10.23 8.52 -10.89
N ARG A 35 -9.99 7.33 -11.44
CA ARG A 35 -9.96 7.16 -12.90
C ARG A 35 -11.32 7.44 -13.53
N ILE A 36 -12.41 7.01 -12.90
CA ILE A 36 -13.77 7.32 -13.35
C ILE A 36 -13.97 8.84 -13.46
N LEU A 37 -13.60 9.61 -12.43
CA LEU A 37 -13.72 11.08 -12.47
C LEU A 37 -12.89 11.75 -13.57
N ILE A 38 -11.72 11.18 -13.91
CA ILE A 38 -10.91 11.64 -15.04
C ILE A 38 -11.63 11.35 -16.36
N ASP A 39 -12.08 10.11 -16.54
CA ASP A 39 -12.71 9.65 -17.78
C ASP A 39 -14.05 10.38 -18.03
N THR A 40 -14.78 10.76 -16.97
CA THR A 40 -16.00 11.58 -17.04
C THR A 40 -15.75 13.08 -17.09
N ARG A 41 -14.48 13.53 -17.07
CA ARG A 41 -14.07 14.95 -17.10
C ARG A 41 -14.53 15.81 -15.92
N GLU A 42 -14.88 15.16 -14.80
CA GLU A 42 -15.20 15.84 -13.54
C GLU A 42 -13.96 16.45 -12.88
N ILE A 43 -12.81 15.79 -13.07
CA ILE A 43 -11.51 16.27 -12.59
C ILE A 43 -10.48 16.04 -13.70
N ALA A 44 -9.76 17.10 -14.08
CA ALA A 44 -8.67 16.99 -15.05
C ALA A 44 -7.57 16.03 -14.55
N GLN A 45 -6.99 15.23 -15.45
CA GLN A 45 -5.96 14.24 -15.11
C GLN A 45 -4.79 14.85 -14.34
N ASP A 46 -4.31 16.02 -14.75
CA ASP A 46 -3.16 16.70 -14.13
C ASP A 46 -3.50 17.31 -12.77
N SER A 47 -4.79 17.50 -12.47
CA SER A 47 -5.28 17.98 -11.18
C SER A 47 -5.70 16.85 -10.24
N MET A 48 -5.72 15.60 -10.72
CA MET A 48 -6.15 14.47 -9.92
C MET A 48 -5.18 14.21 -8.78
N SER A 49 -5.70 14.27 -7.56
CA SER A 49 -4.99 13.92 -6.34
C SER A 49 -5.94 13.31 -5.32
N LEU A 50 -5.39 12.68 -4.28
CA LEU A 50 -6.21 12.17 -3.19
C LEU A 50 -7.03 13.28 -2.51
N ALA A 51 -6.45 14.49 -2.39
CA ALA A 51 -7.12 15.65 -1.82
C ALA A 51 -8.30 16.08 -2.71
N ALA A 52 -8.08 16.21 -4.02
CA ALA A 52 -9.11 16.57 -4.99
C ALA A 52 -10.25 15.54 -5.02
N LEU A 53 -9.94 14.24 -5.03
CA LEU A 53 -10.93 13.16 -4.96
C LEU A 53 -11.79 13.25 -3.69
N LYS A 54 -11.16 13.43 -2.52
CA LYS A 54 -11.88 13.57 -1.23
C LYS A 54 -12.78 14.81 -1.24
N GLN A 55 -12.29 15.92 -1.79
CA GLN A 55 -13.06 17.16 -1.88
C GLN A 55 -14.28 16.99 -2.79
N TRP A 56 -14.10 16.41 -3.97
CA TRP A 56 -15.18 16.16 -4.92
C TRP A 56 -16.27 15.29 -4.29
N ILE A 57 -15.91 14.17 -3.64
CA ILE A 57 -16.89 13.28 -2.97
C ILE A 57 -17.66 14.02 -1.87
N ARG A 58 -16.99 14.86 -1.06
CA ARG A 58 -17.67 15.65 -0.02
C ARG A 58 -18.63 16.68 -0.60
N ALA A 59 -18.25 17.32 -1.71
CA ALA A 59 -19.08 18.32 -2.38
C ALA A 59 -20.33 17.71 -3.02
N HIS A 60 -20.26 16.45 -3.46
CA HIS A 60 -21.35 15.73 -4.15
C HIS A 60 -22.13 14.76 -3.24
N GLY A 61 -21.95 14.89 -1.91
CA GLY A 61 -22.70 14.13 -0.92
C GLY A 61 -22.23 12.68 -0.69
N GLN A 62 -22.52 12.15 0.49
CA GLN A 62 -22.10 10.82 0.94
C GLN A 62 -23.26 9.94 1.45
N ARG A 63 -24.49 10.45 1.42
CA ARG A 63 -25.69 9.71 1.81
C ARG A 63 -26.18 8.83 0.65
N PRO A 64 -26.92 7.74 0.94
CA PRO A 64 -27.49 6.89 -0.10
C PRO A 64 -28.31 7.69 -1.13
N GLY A 65 -28.01 7.49 -2.41
CA GLY A 65 -28.64 8.20 -3.53
C GLY A 65 -27.95 9.49 -3.95
N GLU A 66 -26.95 9.98 -3.20
CA GLU A 66 -26.11 11.12 -3.61
C GLU A 66 -24.96 10.65 -4.53
N GLU A 67 -24.51 11.52 -5.43
CA GLU A 67 -23.54 11.18 -6.47
C GLU A 67 -22.19 10.73 -5.90
N GLY A 68 -21.69 11.37 -4.83
CA GLY A 68 -20.46 10.95 -4.19
C GLY A 68 -20.58 9.55 -3.56
N ALA A 69 -21.75 9.17 -3.04
CA ALA A 69 -22.01 7.83 -2.56
C ALA A 69 -22.10 6.81 -3.71
N GLU A 70 -22.76 7.15 -4.81
CA GLU A 70 -22.82 6.29 -6.00
C GLU A 70 -21.44 6.07 -6.62
N LEU A 71 -20.61 7.12 -6.71
CA LEU A 71 -19.24 6.99 -7.18
C LEU A 71 -18.45 6.00 -6.33
N MET A 72 -18.52 6.10 -4.99
CA MET A 72 -17.83 5.16 -4.10
C MET A 72 -18.29 3.71 -4.32
N ARG A 73 -19.58 3.49 -4.58
CA ARG A 73 -20.14 2.16 -4.88
C ARG A 73 -19.66 1.56 -6.20
N ARG A 74 -19.09 2.35 -7.12
CA ARG A 74 -18.48 1.83 -8.36
C ARG A 74 -17.30 0.91 -8.09
N ASN A 75 -16.63 1.08 -6.95
CA ASN A 75 -15.65 0.11 -6.48
C ASN A 75 -16.34 -1.00 -5.67
N GLN A 76 -16.64 -2.11 -6.33
CA GLN A 76 -17.25 -3.28 -5.69
C GLN A 76 -16.26 -4.06 -4.81
N SER A 77 -14.94 -3.89 -5.01
CA SER A 77 -13.94 -4.47 -4.12
C SER A 77 -14.09 -3.92 -2.71
N TYR A 78 -14.39 -4.80 -1.77
CA TYR A 78 -14.57 -4.47 -0.36
C TYR A 78 -13.55 -5.21 0.49
N VAL A 79 -12.86 -4.48 1.37
CA VAL A 79 -11.87 -5.01 2.31
C VAL A 79 -12.47 -5.03 3.71
N PHE A 80 -12.31 -6.17 4.37
CA PHE A 80 -12.70 -6.42 5.76
C PHE A 80 -11.48 -6.31 6.68
N PHE A 81 -11.71 -5.89 7.91
CA PHE A 81 -10.65 -5.65 8.88
C PHE A 81 -10.91 -6.41 10.18
N ALA A 82 -9.84 -6.82 10.84
CA ALA A 82 -9.84 -7.32 12.20
C ALA A 82 -9.24 -6.27 13.15
N LEU A 83 -9.69 -6.29 14.40
CA LEU A 83 -9.04 -5.54 15.48
C LEU A 83 -7.73 -6.23 15.85
N ALA A 84 -6.71 -5.43 16.10
CA ALA A 84 -5.39 -5.92 16.48
C ALA A 84 -4.88 -5.19 17.73
N PRO A 85 -5.51 -5.41 18.90
CA PRO A 85 -5.25 -4.63 20.12
C PRO A 85 -3.85 -4.85 20.70
N ASP A 86 -3.27 -6.03 20.48
CA ASP A 86 -1.98 -6.42 21.06
C ASP A 86 -0.77 -6.02 20.19
N LEU A 87 -1.01 -5.37 19.04
CA LEU A 87 0.06 -4.83 18.22
C LEU A 87 0.65 -3.59 18.89
N ASP A 88 1.96 -3.66 19.16
CA ASP A 88 2.74 -2.55 19.69
C ASP A 88 2.43 -1.24 18.94
N ALA A 89 2.24 -0.15 19.69
CA ALA A 89 1.97 1.18 19.16
C ALA A 89 3.04 1.62 18.15
N GLU A 90 4.28 1.14 18.28
CA GLU A 90 5.38 1.46 17.38
C GLU A 90 5.56 0.46 16.21
N ALA A 91 4.89 -0.70 16.26
CA ALA A 91 4.97 -1.67 15.17
C ALA A 91 4.33 -1.12 13.89
N GLY A 92 4.92 -1.38 12.73
CA GLY A 92 4.30 -1.03 11.45
C GLY A 92 2.96 -1.75 11.22
N PRO A 93 2.25 -1.38 10.14
CA PRO A 93 1.01 -2.06 9.75
C PRO A 93 1.30 -3.52 9.41
N ILE A 94 0.28 -4.38 9.54
CA ILE A 94 0.38 -5.78 9.10
C ILE A 94 0.30 -5.84 7.58
N GLY A 95 1.32 -6.41 6.96
CA GLY A 95 1.32 -6.67 5.52
C GLY A 95 0.64 -8.00 5.16
N GLY A 96 0.62 -8.30 3.87
CA GLY A 96 0.01 -9.51 3.30
C GLY A 96 0.59 -10.82 3.82
N ALA A 97 1.81 -10.82 4.37
CA ALA A 97 2.40 -11.98 5.05
C ALA A 97 1.87 -12.22 6.48
N GLY A 98 0.98 -11.35 6.99
CA GLY A 98 0.48 -11.43 8.36
C GLY A 98 1.46 -10.91 9.42
N LEU A 99 2.55 -10.24 9.00
CA LEU A 99 3.59 -9.71 9.86
C LEU A 99 3.66 -8.18 9.77
N SER A 100 4.13 -7.53 10.84
CA SER A 100 4.35 -6.09 10.87
C SER A 100 5.42 -5.68 9.86
N LEU A 101 5.11 -4.66 9.06
CA LEU A 101 6.03 -4.08 8.12
C LEU A 101 7.06 -3.21 8.84
N THR A 102 8.31 -3.32 8.40
CA THR A 102 9.46 -2.59 8.90
C THR A 102 9.87 -1.54 7.86
N PRO A 103 9.91 -0.24 8.22
CA PRO A 103 10.27 0.82 7.31
C PRO A 103 11.60 0.56 6.59
N LEU A 104 11.62 0.73 5.27
CA LEU A 104 12.75 0.52 4.38
C LEU A 104 13.36 -0.89 4.49
N ARG A 105 12.59 -1.88 4.94
CA ARG A 105 12.99 -3.29 5.01
C ARG A 105 11.90 -4.24 4.50
N SER A 106 10.64 -3.82 4.53
CA SER A 106 9.55 -4.59 3.93
C SER A 106 9.23 -4.14 2.51
N LEU A 107 8.96 -5.13 1.67
CA LEU A 107 8.69 -4.96 0.25
C LEU A 107 7.34 -5.64 -0.09
N ALA A 108 6.49 -4.93 -0.84
CA ALA A 108 5.35 -5.55 -1.49
C ALA A 108 5.80 -6.11 -2.84
N ILE A 109 5.42 -7.36 -3.15
CA ILE A 109 5.82 -8.07 -4.37
C ILE A 109 4.63 -8.72 -5.08
N ASP A 110 4.89 -9.27 -6.26
CA ASP A 110 3.98 -10.16 -6.96
C ASP A 110 4.04 -11.58 -6.34
N ARG A 111 2.98 -11.99 -5.66
CA ARG A 111 2.90 -13.26 -4.91
C ARG A 111 2.82 -14.49 -5.80
N ASP A 112 2.48 -14.32 -7.07
CA ASP A 112 2.44 -15.44 -8.02
C ASP A 112 3.86 -15.79 -8.51
N ILE A 113 4.83 -14.89 -8.28
CA ILE A 113 6.24 -15.06 -8.66
C ILE A 113 7.11 -15.36 -7.43
N TYR A 114 6.94 -14.59 -6.35
CA TYR A 114 7.81 -14.70 -5.17
C TYR A 114 7.02 -15.10 -3.92
N PRO A 115 7.56 -16.01 -3.09
CA PRO A 115 6.97 -16.33 -1.81
C PRO A 115 7.20 -15.18 -0.81
N TYR A 116 6.31 -15.08 0.17
CA TYR A 116 6.58 -14.27 1.36
C TYR A 116 7.83 -14.77 2.08
N GLY A 117 8.56 -13.85 2.70
CA GLY A 117 9.82 -14.10 3.40
C GLY A 117 11.04 -14.09 2.48
N ALA A 118 10.88 -14.05 1.15
CA ALA A 118 12.00 -13.99 0.22
C ALA A 118 12.88 -12.74 0.50
N PRO A 119 14.20 -12.90 0.72
CA PRO A 119 15.13 -11.78 0.77
C PRO A 119 15.42 -11.29 -0.65
N ILE A 120 15.24 -9.99 -0.87
CA ILE A 120 15.42 -9.35 -2.17
C ILE A 120 16.30 -8.13 -1.96
N TRP A 121 17.45 -8.09 -2.64
CA TRP A 121 18.24 -6.88 -2.75
C TRP A 121 17.67 -5.98 -3.84
N VAL A 122 17.36 -4.75 -3.45
CA VAL A 122 16.86 -3.71 -4.35
C VAL A 122 17.96 -2.68 -4.56
N ASP A 123 18.34 -2.44 -5.82
CA ASP A 123 19.19 -1.33 -6.25
C ASP A 123 18.39 -0.39 -7.16
N ALA A 124 18.15 0.84 -6.71
CA ALA A 124 17.38 1.82 -7.45
C ALA A 124 17.84 3.24 -7.13
N ASP A 125 17.96 4.10 -8.15
CA ASP A 125 18.11 5.53 -7.96
C ASP A 125 16.73 6.16 -7.73
N ILE A 126 16.51 6.69 -6.52
CA ILE A 126 15.24 7.27 -6.06
C ILE A 126 15.46 8.67 -5.46
N PRO A 127 15.90 9.65 -6.27
CA PRO A 127 16.17 11.01 -5.81
C PRO A 127 14.92 11.63 -5.16
N GLY A 128 15.13 12.35 -4.05
CA GLY A 128 14.05 12.98 -3.28
C GLY A 128 13.26 12.04 -2.35
N ALA A 129 13.34 10.72 -2.53
CA ALA A 129 12.73 9.75 -1.63
C ALA A 129 13.68 9.31 -0.50
N LEU A 130 14.99 9.47 -0.66
CA LEU A 130 16.04 9.25 0.34
C LEU A 130 17.03 10.42 0.34
N PRO A 131 17.65 10.79 1.48
CA PRO A 131 18.69 11.81 1.53
C PRO A 131 19.84 11.56 0.53
N GLU A 132 20.26 10.31 0.41
CA GLU A 132 21.30 9.84 -0.50
C GLU A 132 20.83 9.71 -1.96
N GLY A 133 19.52 9.81 -2.21
CA GLY A 133 18.92 9.68 -3.53
C GLY A 133 19.00 8.28 -4.16
N ARG A 134 19.51 7.27 -3.44
CA ARG A 134 19.66 5.91 -3.92
C ARG A 134 19.30 4.88 -2.85
N LEU A 135 18.56 3.85 -3.24
CA LEU A 135 18.27 2.68 -2.42
C LEU A 135 19.16 1.52 -2.86
N ARG A 136 19.97 1.01 -1.95
CA ARG A 136 20.78 -0.21 -2.12
C ARG A 136 20.65 -1.05 -0.86
N ARG A 137 19.67 -1.94 -0.84
CA ARG A 137 19.25 -2.54 0.43
C ARG A 137 18.65 -3.92 0.26
N LEU A 138 19.03 -4.82 1.15
CA LEU A 138 18.33 -6.08 1.37
C LEU A 138 17.01 -5.82 2.10
N MET A 139 15.93 -6.30 1.49
CA MET A 139 14.55 -6.17 1.94
C MET A 139 13.90 -7.54 1.97
N ILE A 140 12.77 -7.67 2.69
CA ILE A 140 12.00 -8.91 2.81
C ILE A 140 10.65 -8.72 2.13
N ALA A 141 10.28 -9.68 1.28
CA ALA A 141 8.93 -9.79 0.73
C ALA A 141 7.93 -10.08 1.85
N GLN A 142 7.24 -9.06 2.35
CA GLN A 142 6.30 -9.19 3.48
C GLN A 142 4.88 -8.70 3.15
N ASP A 143 4.69 -8.17 1.95
CA ASP A 143 3.42 -7.61 1.53
C ASP A 143 3.11 -7.90 0.07
N THR A 144 1.88 -7.63 -0.34
CA THR A 144 1.42 -7.68 -1.73
C THR A 144 0.48 -6.53 -2.01
N GLY A 145 0.38 -6.14 -3.27
CA GLY A 145 -0.62 -5.18 -3.73
C GLY A 145 -1.17 -5.60 -5.07
N SER A 146 -2.45 -5.34 -5.33
CA SER A 146 -3.09 -5.69 -6.61
C SER A 146 -2.45 -4.99 -7.83
N ALA A 147 -1.75 -3.88 -7.62
CA ALA A 147 -1.01 -3.14 -8.65
C ALA A 147 0.47 -3.56 -8.75
N ILE A 148 0.92 -4.50 -7.92
CA ILE A 148 2.30 -4.97 -7.85
C ILE A 148 2.38 -6.30 -8.59
N VAL A 149 2.58 -6.20 -9.90
CA VAL A 149 2.58 -7.34 -10.82
C VAL A 149 3.86 -7.32 -11.65
N GLY A 150 4.51 -8.47 -11.76
CA GLY A 150 5.71 -8.69 -12.55
C GLY A 150 6.99 -8.95 -11.73
N PRO A 151 8.04 -9.47 -12.39
CA PRO A 151 9.20 -10.05 -11.72
C PRO A 151 10.13 -9.03 -11.05
N ALA A 152 10.11 -7.76 -11.47
CA ALA A 152 10.92 -6.69 -10.89
C ALA A 152 10.05 -5.46 -10.58
N ARG A 153 8.85 -5.71 -10.06
CA ARG A 153 7.90 -4.68 -9.63
C ARG A 153 7.70 -4.80 -8.12
N ALA A 154 7.85 -3.68 -7.42
CA ALA A 154 7.56 -3.65 -6.00
C ALA A 154 7.05 -2.29 -5.51
N ASP A 155 6.51 -2.33 -4.30
CA ASP A 155 6.25 -1.17 -3.47
C ASP A 155 7.13 -1.22 -2.23
N ILE A 156 7.80 -0.10 -1.92
CA ILE A 156 8.73 0.00 -0.80
C ILE A 156 7.96 0.58 0.38
N PHE A 157 7.93 -0.14 1.51
CA PHE A 157 7.32 0.41 2.71
C PHE A 157 8.24 1.47 3.34
N PHE A 158 7.93 2.76 3.20
CA PHE A 158 8.73 3.86 3.77
C PHE A 158 8.48 4.12 5.26
N GLY A 159 7.42 3.54 5.83
CA GLY A 159 6.97 3.81 7.19
C GLY A 159 5.56 4.38 7.24
N SER A 160 5.21 4.97 8.38
CA SER A 160 3.88 5.55 8.63
C SER A 160 3.97 7.06 8.83
N GLY A 161 2.90 7.79 8.51
CA GLY A 161 2.81 9.24 8.65
C GLY A 161 3.03 10.02 7.35
N ASP A 162 2.79 11.33 7.40
CA ASP A 162 2.74 12.19 6.21
C ASP A 162 4.10 12.27 5.48
N GLU A 163 5.20 12.31 6.22
CA GLU A 163 6.54 12.34 5.64
C GLU A 163 6.85 11.04 4.88
N ALA A 164 6.54 9.88 5.47
CA ALA A 164 6.71 8.59 4.82
C ALA A 164 5.83 8.49 3.56
N GLY A 165 4.60 8.99 3.63
CA GLY A 165 3.68 9.05 2.48
C GLY A 165 4.19 9.95 1.35
N ALA A 166 4.75 11.12 1.68
CA ALA A 166 5.33 12.03 0.69
C ALA A 166 6.54 11.39 -0.02
N ARG A 167 7.42 10.74 0.73
CA ARG A 167 8.58 10.02 0.20
C ARG A 167 8.16 8.86 -0.70
N ALA A 168 7.20 8.04 -0.25
CA ALA A 168 6.66 6.93 -1.04
C ALA A 168 6.02 7.43 -2.35
N GLY A 169 5.23 8.52 -2.29
CA GLY A 169 4.56 9.09 -3.45
C GLY A 169 5.50 9.65 -4.52
N ALA A 170 6.74 10.00 -4.15
CA ALA A 170 7.77 10.44 -5.10
C ALA A 170 8.41 9.27 -5.87
N VAL A 171 8.20 8.01 -5.46
CA VAL A 171 8.87 6.86 -6.08
C VAL A 171 8.11 6.36 -7.30
N ARG A 172 8.68 6.60 -8.47
CA ARG A 172 8.28 5.99 -9.74
C ARG A 172 9.50 5.77 -10.64
N HIS A 173 10.45 4.98 -10.13
CA HIS A 173 11.77 4.84 -10.73
C HIS A 173 12.02 3.39 -11.18
N ALA A 174 12.98 3.23 -12.09
CA ALA A 174 13.52 1.91 -12.43
C ALA A 174 14.40 1.39 -11.28
N GLY A 175 14.53 0.07 -11.18
CA GLY A 175 15.38 -0.58 -10.21
C GLY A 175 15.68 -2.02 -10.60
N GLU A 176 16.70 -2.59 -9.96
CA GLU A 176 17.16 -3.95 -10.16
C GLU A 176 16.87 -4.81 -8.93
N PHE A 177 16.54 -6.08 -9.18
CA PHE A 177 16.19 -7.06 -8.17
C PHE A 177 17.20 -8.19 -8.19
N ILE A 178 17.81 -8.49 -7.05
CA ILE A 178 18.58 -9.71 -6.84
C ILE A 178 17.87 -10.51 -5.75
N VAL A 179 17.30 -11.65 -6.13
CA VAL A 179 16.52 -12.50 -5.24
C VAL A 179 17.42 -13.57 -4.63
N PHE A 180 17.44 -13.68 -3.32
CA PHE A 180 18.23 -14.68 -2.60
C PHE A 180 17.37 -15.91 -2.38
N LEU A 181 17.71 -16.99 -3.07
CA LEU A 181 17.07 -18.28 -2.89
C LEU A 181 17.79 -19.07 -1.79
N PRO A 182 17.06 -19.76 -0.92
CA PRO A 182 17.69 -20.68 0.03
C PRO A 182 18.42 -21.76 -0.77
N VAL A 183 19.65 -22.03 -0.36
CA VAL A 183 20.41 -23.17 -0.83
C VAL A 183 20.09 -24.37 0.05
N GLU A 184 20.12 -25.58 -0.51
CA GLU A 184 20.04 -26.78 0.32
C GLU A 184 21.23 -26.83 1.28
N GLU A 185 20.97 -27.25 2.51
CA GLU A 185 21.98 -27.33 3.55
C GLU A 185 23.11 -28.28 3.10
N GLY A 186 24.33 -27.75 2.95
CA GLY A 186 25.50 -28.51 2.48
C GLY A 186 25.83 -28.41 0.99
N SER A 187 25.05 -27.68 0.19
CA SER A 187 25.32 -27.48 -1.25
C SER A 187 26.39 -26.42 -1.57
N LEU A 188 26.78 -25.61 -0.58
CA LEU A 188 27.90 -24.68 -0.65
C LEU A 188 29.10 -25.28 0.10
N ARG A 189 29.80 -26.23 -0.52
CA ARG A 189 31.11 -26.72 -0.08
C ARG A 189 32.09 -26.71 -1.23
#